data_AF-A0A150PNK5-F1
#
_entry.id   AF-A0A150PNK5-F1
#
_cell.length_a   1.000
_cell.length_b   1.000
_cell.length_c   1.000
_cell.angle_alpha   90.00
_cell.angle_beta   90.00
_cell.angle_gamma   90.00
#
_symmetry.space_group_name_H-M   'P 1'
#
loop_
_entity.id
_entity.type
_entity.pdbx_description
1 polymer ?
#
loop_
_entity_poly.entity_id
_entity_poly.type
_entity_poly.pdbx_seq_one_letter_code
_entity_poly.pdbx_strand_id
1 'polypeptide(L)'
;MGMRRRWNALLVIGAAAVLALASWRERAWSSSDAPEPPGGPPGPLRFEQTLDVEVFQRGNLHTHTSRSDGDSEPREVVRWYRDNGYAFVALTDHNQRVDPAMFRDFEAQPNFVVLPGEEITMSAEGRQVHVNALCTRATIGGGDFPTKGEALSWAVGRVRAQGGVALINHPNFDWALTGGDLLGAPAAELLEIHSGHPYVHTEGDAARPSHEALWDTVLTARGFVGGGIVGVAVDDLHQLVAGSNAPAAGPGRGF
;
A
#
# COMPACT_ATOMS: atom_id res chain seq x y z
N MET A 1 48.90 45.01 6.79
CA MET A 1 48.02 46.19 6.60
C MET A 1 47.40 46.05 5.21
N GLY A 2 46.06 45.98 5.10
CA GLY A 2 45.31 45.90 3.82
C GLY A 2 45.13 44.47 3.29
N MET A 3 44.09 43.69 3.60
CA MET A 3 42.63 43.86 3.48
C MET A 3 42.09 43.64 2.05
N ARG A 4 41.12 42.72 1.96
CA ARG A 4 40.04 42.55 0.96
C ARG A 4 40.27 41.57 -0.21
N ARG A 5 39.92 40.31 0.08
CA ARG A 5 39.19 39.43 -0.87
C ARG A 5 37.97 40.18 -1.42
N ARG A 6 37.82 40.22 -2.74
CA ARG A 6 36.55 40.53 -3.40
C ARG A 6 36.16 39.33 -4.27
N TRP A 7 34.97 38.84 -3.93
CA TRP A 7 34.18 37.88 -4.69
C TRP A 7 33.76 38.47 -6.02
N ASN A 8 33.68 37.65 -7.06
CA ASN A 8 32.75 37.83 -8.18
C ASN A 8 32.29 36.42 -8.62
N ALA A 9 31.23 35.95 -7.97
CA ALA A 9 30.36 34.92 -8.53
C ALA A 9 29.46 35.61 -9.56
N LEU A 10 29.55 35.21 -10.83
CA LEU A 10 28.58 35.61 -11.84
C LEU A 10 27.60 34.46 -12.09
N LEU A 11 26.40 34.74 -11.62
CA LEU A 11 25.12 34.08 -11.87
C LEU A 11 24.98 33.50 -13.29
N VAL A 12 24.80 32.19 -13.36
CA VAL A 12 24.02 31.54 -14.43
C VAL A 12 22.90 30.76 -13.75
N ILE A 13 21.91 31.51 -13.26
CA ILE A 13 20.58 30.97 -12.93
C ILE A 13 19.63 31.75 -13.82
N GLY A 14 19.16 31.12 -14.89
CA GLY A 14 18.25 31.77 -15.82
C GLY A 14 18.24 31.12 -17.19
N ALA A 15 17.76 29.89 -17.28
CA ALA A 15 17.17 29.33 -18.51
C ALA A 15 16.55 27.93 -18.32
N ALA A 16 17.00 27.13 -17.35
CA ALA A 16 16.47 25.77 -17.16
C ALA A 16 15.19 25.71 -16.29
N ALA A 17 14.86 26.79 -15.56
CA ALA A 17 13.69 26.86 -14.69
C ALA A 17 12.40 27.30 -15.40
N VAL A 18 12.45 27.72 -16.67
CA VAL A 18 11.27 28.26 -17.39
C VAL A 18 10.65 27.25 -18.35
N LEU A 19 11.31 26.13 -18.67
CA LEU A 19 10.76 25.10 -19.57
C LEU A 19 10.31 23.80 -18.87
N ALA A 20 10.54 23.66 -17.57
CA ALA A 20 9.99 22.55 -16.77
C ALA A 20 8.64 22.88 -16.11
N LEU A 21 8.15 24.12 -16.24
CA LEU A 21 6.88 24.60 -15.68
C LEU A 21 5.72 24.61 -16.69
N ALA A 22 5.92 24.13 -17.92
CA ALA A 22 4.96 24.32 -19.01
C ALA A 22 4.22 23.05 -19.48
N SER A 23 4.38 21.90 -18.82
CA SER A 23 3.63 20.68 -19.18
C SER A 23 3.13 19.88 -17.99
N TRP A 24 2.90 20.54 -16.86
CA TRP A 24 2.05 20.05 -15.79
C TRP A 24 0.82 20.93 -15.75
N ARG A 25 -0.19 20.57 -16.55
CA ARG A 25 -1.56 20.97 -16.25
C ARG A 25 -1.95 20.17 -15.02
N GLU A 26 -1.69 20.74 -13.84
CA GLU A 26 -2.56 20.50 -12.70
C GLU A 26 -3.98 20.71 -13.24
N ARG A 27 -4.77 19.63 -13.26
CA ARG A 27 -6.22 19.81 -13.27
C ARG A 27 -6.55 20.28 -11.86
N ALA A 28 -6.18 21.52 -11.55
CA ALA A 28 -6.70 22.26 -10.43
C ALA A 28 -8.21 22.24 -10.66
N TRP A 29 -8.90 21.44 -9.85
CA TRP A 29 -10.34 21.45 -9.81
C TRP A 29 -10.72 22.84 -9.33
N SER A 30 -11.10 23.72 -10.26
CA SER A 30 -11.65 25.00 -9.84
C SER A 30 -12.93 24.69 -9.08
N SER A 31 -13.16 25.34 -7.94
CA SER A 31 -14.43 25.21 -7.21
C SER A 31 -15.64 25.62 -8.05
N SER A 32 -15.41 26.23 -9.23
CA SER A 32 -16.42 26.57 -10.24
C SER A 32 -16.73 25.44 -11.24
N ASP A 33 -15.98 24.35 -11.27
CA ASP A 33 -16.23 23.18 -12.14
C ASP A 33 -16.81 21.98 -11.38
N ALA A 34 -17.03 22.10 -10.06
CA ALA A 34 -17.78 21.11 -9.32
C ALA A 34 -19.25 21.16 -9.76
N PRO A 35 -19.88 20.04 -10.18
CA PRO A 35 -21.32 20.03 -10.40
C PRO A 35 -21.98 20.48 -9.09
N GLU A 36 -22.93 21.41 -9.17
CA GLU A 36 -23.72 21.78 -8.00
C GLU A 36 -24.25 20.49 -7.36
N PRO A 37 -24.17 20.35 -6.03
CA PRO A 37 -24.77 19.21 -5.36
C PRO A 37 -26.24 19.18 -5.79
N PRO A 38 -26.76 18.02 -6.25
CA PRO A 38 -28.11 17.96 -6.78
C PRO A 38 -29.07 18.54 -5.74
N GLY A 39 -29.77 19.62 -6.13
CA GLY A 39 -30.78 20.28 -5.32
C GLY A 39 -31.97 19.34 -5.12
N GLY A 40 -31.84 18.41 -4.18
CA GLY A 40 -32.85 17.40 -3.89
C GLY A 40 -32.33 16.38 -2.87
N PRO A 41 -33.24 15.64 -2.22
CA PRO A 41 -32.83 14.51 -1.40
C PRO A 41 -32.00 13.53 -2.23
N PRO A 42 -30.94 12.92 -1.67
CA PRO A 42 -30.11 11.98 -2.41
C PRO A 42 -30.99 10.90 -3.03
N GLY A 43 -30.80 10.67 -4.34
CA GLY A 43 -31.48 9.59 -5.05
C GLY A 43 -31.13 8.22 -4.44
N PRO A 44 -31.87 7.16 -4.80
CA PRO A 44 -31.53 5.82 -4.35
C PRO A 44 -30.09 5.48 -4.72
N LEU A 45 -29.36 4.83 -3.79
CA LEU A 45 -27.99 4.37 -4.01
C LEU A 45 -27.91 3.56 -5.29
N ARG A 46 -26.88 3.84 -6.10
CA ARG A 46 -26.55 3.07 -7.30
C ARG A 46 -25.08 2.72 -7.25
N PHE A 47 -24.73 1.56 -7.80
CA PHE A 47 -23.33 1.23 -8.05
C PHE A 47 -22.73 2.28 -8.98
N GLU A 48 -21.55 2.79 -8.62
CA GLU A 48 -20.79 3.73 -9.47
C GLU A 48 -20.39 3.05 -10.78
N GLN A 49 -20.06 1.76 -10.71
CA GLN A 49 -19.70 0.93 -11.84
C GLN A 49 -20.28 -0.48 -11.67
N THR A 50 -20.77 -1.05 -12.76
CA THR A 50 -21.12 -2.48 -12.83
C THR A 50 -19.90 -3.22 -13.37
N LEU A 51 -19.34 -4.13 -12.58
CA LEU A 51 -18.24 -4.98 -13.00
C LEU A 51 -18.80 -6.27 -13.59
N ASP A 52 -18.25 -6.69 -14.72
CA ASP A 52 -18.46 -8.04 -15.24
C ASP A 52 -17.67 -9.01 -14.34
N VAL A 53 -18.41 -9.79 -13.56
CA VAL A 53 -17.88 -10.79 -12.63
C VAL A 53 -17.99 -12.21 -13.17
N GLU A 54 -18.14 -12.40 -14.49
CA GLU A 54 -18.09 -13.72 -15.12
C GLU A 54 -16.79 -14.48 -14.79
N VAL A 55 -15.72 -13.75 -14.45
CA VAL A 55 -14.45 -14.32 -13.98
C VAL A 55 -14.07 -13.74 -12.61
N PHE A 56 -14.03 -14.58 -11.58
CA PHE A 56 -13.44 -14.25 -10.28
C PHE A 56 -11.95 -14.64 -10.27
N GLN A 57 -11.07 -13.65 -10.11
CA GLN A 57 -9.63 -13.89 -9.93
C GLN A 57 -9.29 -13.89 -8.45
N ARG A 58 -9.03 -15.07 -7.89
CA ARG A 58 -8.52 -15.21 -6.53
C ARG A 58 -7.04 -14.81 -6.52
N GLY A 59 -6.64 -13.93 -5.62
CA GLY A 59 -5.23 -13.54 -5.47
C GLY A 59 -4.88 -13.19 -4.04
N ASN A 60 -3.58 -13.12 -3.73
CA ASN A 60 -3.08 -12.65 -2.44
C ASN A 60 -2.15 -11.45 -2.63
N LEU A 61 -2.25 -10.45 -1.77
CA LEU A 61 -1.51 -9.18 -1.87
C LEU A 61 -0.50 -8.95 -0.74
N HIS A 62 -0.41 -9.85 0.23
CA HIS A 62 0.50 -9.73 1.37
C HIS A 62 1.07 -11.11 1.72
N THR A 63 2.37 -11.30 1.47
CA THR A 63 3.05 -12.60 1.62
C THR A 63 4.54 -12.40 1.93
N HIS A 64 5.04 -13.11 2.93
CA HIS A 64 6.46 -13.14 3.30
C HIS A 64 7.14 -14.44 2.90
N THR A 65 8.46 -14.37 2.71
CA THR A 65 9.32 -15.48 2.32
C THR A 65 10.56 -15.50 3.21
N SER A 66 11.48 -16.43 2.96
CA SER A 66 12.80 -16.49 3.61
C SER A 66 13.69 -15.26 3.37
N ARG A 67 13.24 -14.28 2.59
CA ARG A 67 13.96 -13.02 2.34
C ARG A 67 13.72 -11.97 3.43
N SER A 68 12.69 -12.13 4.26
CA SER A 68 12.52 -11.42 5.53
C SER A 68 12.41 -12.43 6.68
N ASP A 69 11.20 -12.85 7.01
CA ASP A 69 10.81 -13.55 8.23
C ASP A 69 9.77 -14.67 7.98
N GLY A 70 9.49 -14.97 6.72
CA GLY A 70 8.83 -16.20 6.32
C GLY A 70 9.78 -17.41 6.34
N ASP A 71 9.21 -18.62 6.34
CA ASP A 71 9.99 -19.86 6.47
C ASP A 71 10.40 -20.55 5.17
N SER A 72 9.92 -20.07 4.03
CA SER A 72 10.02 -20.77 2.75
C SER A 72 10.62 -19.89 1.66
N GLU A 73 11.37 -20.49 0.73
CA GLU A 73 12.00 -19.73 -0.35
C GLU A 73 10.95 -19.07 -1.26
N PRO A 74 11.23 -17.89 -1.86
CA PRO A 74 10.27 -17.19 -2.71
C PRO A 74 9.62 -18.06 -3.79
N ARG A 75 10.40 -18.96 -4.42
CA ARG A 75 9.89 -19.87 -5.47
C ARG A 75 8.96 -20.96 -4.92
N GLU A 76 9.10 -21.35 -3.66
CA GLU A 76 8.23 -22.32 -3.00
C GLU A 76 6.89 -21.67 -2.65
N VAL A 77 6.94 -20.45 -2.12
CA VAL A 77 5.75 -19.63 -1.84
C VAL A 77 4.95 -19.38 -3.11
N VAL A 78 5.59 -18.88 -4.17
CA VAL A 78 4.95 -18.64 -5.47
C VAL A 78 4.32 -19.92 -6.04
N ARG A 79 5.04 -21.05 -5.95
CA ARG A 79 4.54 -22.35 -6.39
C ARG A 79 3.29 -22.75 -5.62
N TRP A 80 3.28 -22.56 -4.30
CA TRP A 80 2.12 -22.91 -3.47
C TRP A 80 0.87 -22.19 -3.95
N TYR A 81 0.92 -20.86 -4.11
CA TYR A 81 -0.26 -20.10 -4.57
C TYR A 81 -0.73 -20.51 -5.96
N ARG A 82 0.20 -20.67 -6.91
CA ARG A 82 -0.11 -21.14 -8.26
C ARG A 82 -0.81 -22.51 -8.23
N ASP A 83 -0.24 -23.46 -7.52
CA ASP A 83 -0.74 -24.84 -7.50
C ASP A 83 -2.05 -24.98 -6.70
N ASN A 84 -2.45 -23.94 -5.95
CA ASN A 84 -3.69 -23.89 -5.16
C ASN A 84 -4.76 -22.96 -5.75
N GLY A 85 -4.70 -22.67 -7.06
CA GLY A 85 -5.78 -22.04 -7.80
C GLY A 85 -5.90 -20.52 -7.64
N TYR A 86 -4.82 -19.86 -7.21
CA TYR A 86 -4.72 -18.41 -7.25
C TYR A 86 -4.32 -17.97 -8.67
N ALA A 87 -4.80 -16.80 -9.08
CA ALA A 87 -4.43 -16.12 -10.32
C ALA A 87 -3.22 -15.19 -10.12
N PHE A 88 -2.98 -14.72 -8.90
CA PHE A 88 -1.81 -13.90 -8.60
C PHE A 88 -1.39 -13.98 -7.13
N VAL A 89 -0.12 -13.67 -6.89
CA VAL A 89 0.45 -13.47 -5.55
C VAL A 89 1.40 -12.27 -5.56
N ALA A 90 1.35 -11.42 -4.55
CA ALA A 90 2.37 -10.44 -4.28
C ALA A 90 3.39 -10.96 -3.26
N LEU A 91 4.67 -10.83 -3.57
CA LEU A 91 5.75 -11.04 -2.60
C LEU A 91 6.11 -9.69 -1.99
N THR A 92 6.02 -9.60 -0.67
CA THR A 92 6.09 -8.34 0.08
C THR A 92 7.01 -8.47 1.28
N ASP A 93 8.17 -9.12 1.12
CA ASP A 93 9.16 -9.23 2.21
C ASP A 93 9.52 -7.85 2.78
N HIS A 94 9.77 -7.80 4.09
CA HIS A 94 10.07 -6.57 4.81
C HIS A 94 11.26 -5.80 4.22
N ASN A 95 11.00 -4.57 3.77
CA ASN A 95 11.98 -3.61 3.26
C ASN A 95 12.88 -4.15 2.13
N GLN A 96 12.44 -5.20 1.44
CA GLN A 96 13.22 -5.82 0.38
C GLN A 96 12.33 -6.41 -0.70
N ARG A 97 12.45 -5.87 -1.91
CA ARG A 97 11.79 -6.42 -3.08
C ARG A 97 12.57 -7.60 -3.68
N VAL A 98 11.88 -8.70 -3.97
CA VAL A 98 12.42 -9.80 -4.77
C VAL A 98 12.38 -9.42 -6.26
N ASP A 99 13.44 -9.71 -7.02
CA ASP A 99 13.48 -9.43 -8.45
C ASP A 99 12.47 -10.33 -9.21
N PRO A 100 11.45 -9.77 -9.89
CA PRO A 100 10.46 -10.55 -10.62
C PRO A 100 11.07 -11.36 -11.78
N ALA A 101 12.29 -11.03 -12.23
CA ALA A 101 12.99 -11.87 -13.20
C ALA A 101 13.17 -13.32 -12.72
N MET A 102 13.15 -13.56 -11.40
CA MET A 102 13.18 -14.90 -10.79
C MET A 102 11.98 -15.77 -11.17
N PHE A 103 10.84 -15.20 -11.57
CA PHE A 103 9.57 -15.93 -11.73
C PHE A 103 9.05 -16.00 -13.17
N ARG A 104 9.87 -15.63 -14.17
CA ARG A 104 9.46 -15.66 -15.58
C ARG A 104 8.95 -17.03 -16.05
N ASP A 105 9.43 -18.11 -15.45
CA ASP A 105 8.99 -19.47 -15.76
C ASP A 105 7.60 -19.80 -15.16
N PHE A 106 7.22 -19.15 -14.06
CA PHE A 106 5.87 -19.25 -13.50
C PHE A 106 4.85 -18.52 -14.40
N GLU A 107 5.22 -17.35 -14.94
CA GLU A 107 4.35 -16.53 -15.79
C GLU A 107 4.27 -16.99 -17.25
N ALA A 108 5.15 -17.90 -17.67
CA ALA A 108 5.08 -18.52 -19.00
C ALA A 108 3.88 -19.47 -19.15
N GLN A 109 3.23 -19.84 -18.04
CA GLN A 109 2.00 -20.63 -18.03
C GLN A 109 0.80 -19.69 -18.02
N PRO A 110 -0.28 -20.00 -18.77
CA PRO A 110 -1.45 -19.13 -18.79
C PRO A 110 -2.08 -19.02 -17.38
N ASN A 111 -2.53 -17.80 -17.04
CA ASN A 111 -3.37 -17.49 -15.88
C ASN A 111 -2.71 -17.35 -14.50
N PHE A 112 -1.40 -17.11 -14.41
CA PHE A 112 -0.74 -16.79 -13.13
C PHE A 112 0.26 -15.64 -13.24
N VAL A 113 0.22 -14.70 -12.29
CA VAL A 113 1.12 -13.53 -12.25
C VAL A 113 1.77 -13.39 -10.88
N VAL A 114 3.06 -13.05 -10.84
CA VAL A 114 3.74 -12.67 -9.60
C VAL A 114 3.86 -11.14 -9.55
N LEU A 115 3.18 -10.53 -8.59
CA LEU A 115 3.25 -9.09 -8.38
C LEU A 115 4.50 -8.77 -7.55
N PRO A 116 5.44 -7.97 -8.07
CA PRO A 116 6.58 -7.56 -7.29
C PRO A 116 6.16 -6.52 -6.23
N GLY A 117 6.69 -6.62 -5.03
CA GLY A 117 6.48 -5.65 -3.98
C GLY A 117 7.50 -5.78 -2.84
N GLU A 118 7.26 -5.01 -1.79
CA GLU A 118 7.89 -5.11 -0.47
C GLU A 118 6.86 -4.64 0.56
N GLU A 119 7.00 -5.06 1.80
CA GLU A 119 6.36 -4.41 2.94
C GLU A 119 7.29 -3.35 3.48
N ILE A 120 6.94 -2.06 3.30
CA ILE A 120 7.69 -0.96 3.89
C ILE A 120 7.40 -0.96 5.40
N THR A 121 8.39 -1.36 6.18
CA THR A 121 8.32 -1.39 7.65
C THR A 121 8.96 -0.16 8.24
N MET A 122 8.14 0.67 8.87
CA MET A 122 8.55 1.93 9.47
C MET A 122 8.29 1.90 10.98
N SER A 123 8.98 2.75 11.72
CA SER A 123 8.68 3.00 13.14
C SER A 123 8.19 4.42 13.34
N ALA A 124 7.11 4.59 14.10
CA ALA A 124 6.62 5.90 14.51
C ALA A 124 5.87 5.82 15.83
N GLU A 125 6.07 6.81 16.72
CA GLU A 125 5.40 6.88 18.03
C GLU A 125 5.52 5.58 18.87
N GLY A 126 6.66 4.88 18.73
CA GLY A 126 6.92 3.62 19.42
C GLY A 126 6.16 2.41 18.89
N ARG A 127 5.53 2.51 17.71
CA ARG A 127 4.82 1.42 17.02
C ARG A 127 5.42 1.18 15.63
N GLN A 128 5.23 -0.02 15.10
CA GLN A 128 5.49 -0.30 13.68
C GLN A 128 4.31 0.19 12.82
N VAL A 129 4.64 0.75 11.66
CA VAL A 129 3.68 1.15 10.63
C VAL A 129 4.09 0.50 9.33
N HIS A 130 3.13 -0.16 8.69
CA HIS A 130 3.37 -1.02 7.54
C HIS A 130 2.58 -0.58 6.31
N VAL A 131 3.26 -0.51 5.16
CA VAL A 131 2.64 -0.23 3.86
C VAL A 131 3.25 -1.13 2.80
N ASN A 132 2.44 -1.99 2.19
CA ASN A 132 2.85 -2.74 1.01
C ASN A 132 2.98 -1.82 -0.20
N ALA A 133 4.12 -1.92 -0.87
CA ALA A 133 4.51 -1.14 -2.03
C ALA A 133 4.46 -2.00 -3.30
N LEU A 134 3.25 -2.25 -3.80
CA LEU A 134 3.00 -3.16 -4.89
C LEU A 134 3.39 -2.55 -6.25
N CYS A 135 3.90 -3.38 -7.15
CA CYS A 135 4.29 -3.02 -8.52
C CYS A 135 5.33 -1.90 -8.61
N THR A 136 6.12 -1.69 -7.55
CA THR A 136 7.23 -0.73 -7.55
C THR A 136 8.41 -1.24 -8.37
N ARG A 137 9.22 -0.30 -8.88
CA ARG A 137 10.36 -0.58 -9.76
C ARG A 137 11.65 -0.85 -9.00
N ALA A 138 11.76 -0.34 -7.78
CA ALA A 138 12.88 -0.53 -6.87
C ALA A 138 12.42 -0.49 -5.42
N THR A 139 13.16 -1.17 -4.54
CA THR A 139 13.03 -1.08 -3.08
C THR A 139 13.03 0.39 -2.63
N ILE A 140 12.01 0.79 -1.88
CA ILE A 140 11.88 2.05 -1.17
C ILE A 140 12.61 1.94 0.18
N GLY A 141 12.39 0.84 0.91
CA GLY A 141 12.92 0.62 2.25
C GLY A 141 12.22 1.47 3.33
N GLY A 142 12.29 1.00 4.58
CA GLY A 142 11.65 1.62 5.73
C GLY A 142 12.43 2.76 6.38
N GLY A 143 11.97 3.20 7.55
CA GLY A 143 12.63 4.25 8.33
C GLY A 143 11.89 4.66 9.61
N ASP A 144 12.45 5.62 10.33
CA ASP A 144 11.88 6.18 11.55
C ASP A 144 11.21 7.52 11.28
N PHE A 145 10.01 7.71 11.83
CA PHE A 145 9.20 8.90 11.63
C PHE A 145 8.68 9.46 12.96
N PRO A 146 8.49 10.78 13.06
CA PRO A 146 7.92 11.41 14.25
C PRO A 146 6.51 10.93 14.56
N THR A 147 5.64 10.84 13.54
CA THR A 147 4.23 10.46 13.70
C THR A 147 3.84 9.37 12.70
N LYS A 148 2.83 8.57 13.05
CA LYS A 148 2.32 7.53 12.15
C LYS A 148 1.72 8.11 10.87
N GLY A 149 1.04 9.26 10.97
CA GLY A 149 0.53 9.98 9.80
C GLY A 149 1.63 10.45 8.85
N GLU A 150 2.78 10.89 9.37
CA GLU A 150 3.96 11.22 8.55
C GLU A 150 4.57 9.98 7.89
N ALA A 151 4.67 8.87 8.61
CA ALA A 151 5.13 7.59 8.04
C ALA A 151 4.25 7.14 6.87
N LEU A 152 2.93 7.13 7.06
CA LEU A 152 1.96 6.79 6.01
C LEU A 152 2.06 7.75 4.81
N SER A 153 2.09 9.07 5.07
CA SER A 153 2.20 10.09 4.03
C SER A 153 3.46 9.92 3.18
N TRP A 154 4.58 9.65 3.85
CA TRP A 154 5.83 9.39 3.19
C TRP A 154 5.75 8.12 2.33
N ALA A 155 5.37 6.98 2.92
CA ALA A 155 5.32 5.70 2.22
C ALA A 155 4.40 5.75 0.99
N VAL A 156 3.16 6.21 1.15
CA VAL A 156 2.19 6.36 0.05
C VAL A 156 2.77 7.26 -1.05
N GLY A 157 3.41 8.37 -0.68
CA GLY A 157 4.08 9.26 -1.64
C GLY A 157 5.21 8.57 -2.41
N ARG A 158 6.04 7.76 -1.74
CA ARG A 158 7.13 7.00 -2.37
C ARG A 158 6.63 5.93 -3.32
N VAL A 159 5.59 5.20 -2.94
CA VAL A 159 4.95 4.19 -3.80
C VAL A 159 4.40 4.83 -5.07
N ARG A 160 3.64 5.92 -4.93
CA ARG A 160 3.09 6.67 -6.07
C ARG A 160 4.15 7.28 -6.97
N ALA A 161 5.25 7.78 -6.40
CA ALA A 161 6.37 8.31 -7.20
C ALA A 161 7.00 7.23 -8.10
N GLN A 162 6.84 5.95 -7.76
CA GLN A 162 7.25 4.83 -8.60
C GLN A 162 6.16 4.32 -9.55
N GLY A 163 4.93 4.85 -9.46
CA GLY A 163 3.75 4.34 -10.18
C GLY A 163 3.21 3.03 -9.61
N GLY A 164 3.57 2.70 -8.36
CA GLY A 164 3.06 1.52 -7.66
C GLY A 164 1.69 1.77 -7.01
N VAL A 165 1.18 0.73 -6.35
CA VAL A 165 -0.08 0.75 -5.60
C VAL A 165 0.23 0.59 -4.11
N ALA A 166 -0.23 1.53 -3.28
CA ALA A 166 -0.01 1.50 -1.86
C ALA A 166 -1.16 0.74 -1.17
N LEU A 167 -0.79 -0.24 -0.35
CA LEU A 167 -1.68 -0.95 0.55
C LEU A 167 -1.26 -0.65 1.99
N ILE A 168 -2.13 0.01 2.75
CA ILE A 168 -1.90 0.18 4.19
C ILE A 168 -2.21 -1.16 4.87
N ASN A 169 -1.22 -1.73 5.53
CA ASN A 169 -1.32 -3.07 6.11
C ASN A 169 -1.92 -3.03 7.50
N HIS A 170 -2.57 -4.14 7.86
CA HIS A 170 -3.13 -4.50 9.17
C HIS A 170 -3.12 -3.40 10.25
N PRO A 171 -4.06 -2.42 10.22
CA PRO A 171 -4.04 -1.25 11.12
C PRO A 171 -3.93 -1.56 12.62
N ASN A 172 -4.52 -2.67 13.04
CA ASN A 172 -4.53 -3.13 14.43
C ASN A 172 -3.39 -4.11 14.79
N PHE A 173 -2.40 -4.34 13.93
CA PHE A 173 -1.17 -5.02 14.34
C PHE A 173 -0.48 -4.19 15.42
N ASP A 174 -0.30 -4.78 16.60
CA ASP A 174 0.06 -4.05 17.82
C ASP A 174 -0.72 -2.74 17.95
N TRP A 175 -2.02 -2.74 17.64
CA TRP A 175 -2.91 -1.58 17.74
C TRP A 175 -2.33 -0.28 17.14
N ALA A 176 -1.52 -0.36 16.08
CA ALA A 176 -0.67 0.74 15.66
C ALA A 176 -1.46 1.96 15.16
N LEU A 177 -2.37 1.77 14.20
CA LEU A 177 -3.04 2.84 13.45
C LEU A 177 -4.44 3.12 13.99
N THR A 178 -4.84 4.40 13.96
CA THR A 178 -6.18 4.87 14.26
C THR A 178 -6.83 5.51 13.03
N GLY A 179 -8.15 5.75 13.06
CA GLY A 179 -8.84 6.48 12.00
C GLY A 179 -8.25 7.89 11.78
N GLY A 180 -7.75 8.54 12.84
CA GLY A 180 -7.08 9.83 12.74
C GLY A 180 -5.77 9.75 11.94
N ASP A 181 -4.99 8.69 12.15
CA ASP A 181 -3.74 8.47 11.39
C ASP A 181 -4.04 8.23 9.90
N LEU A 182 -5.06 7.40 9.60
CA LEU A 182 -5.49 7.10 8.24
C LEU A 182 -6.04 8.32 7.50
N LEU A 183 -6.74 9.22 8.20
CA LEU A 183 -7.28 10.46 7.64
C LEU A 183 -6.23 11.57 7.53
N GLY A 184 -5.21 11.55 8.40
CA GLY A 184 -4.10 12.49 8.36
C GLY A 184 -3.15 12.29 7.18
N ALA A 185 -3.15 11.10 6.56
CA ALA A 185 -2.36 10.80 5.37
C ALA A 185 -3.14 11.04 4.05
N PRO A 186 -2.46 11.24 2.91
CA PRO A 186 -3.09 11.12 1.60
C PRO A 186 -3.80 9.76 1.46
N ALA A 187 -4.92 9.72 0.72
CA ALA A 187 -5.61 8.45 0.48
C ALA A 187 -4.64 7.44 -0.13
N ALA A 188 -4.54 6.23 0.40
CA ALA A 188 -3.89 5.09 -0.27
C ALA A 188 -4.91 4.41 -1.20
N GLU A 189 -4.44 3.60 -2.14
CA GLU A 189 -5.32 2.86 -3.03
C GLU A 189 -6.04 1.74 -2.28
N LEU A 190 -5.34 1.03 -1.39
CA LEU A 190 -5.84 -0.14 -0.68
C LEU A 190 -5.68 -0.02 0.84
N LEU A 191 -6.59 -0.64 1.58
CA LEU A 191 -6.53 -0.85 3.03
C LEU A 191 -6.76 -2.33 3.35
N GLU A 192 -5.89 -2.91 4.14
CA GLU A 192 -6.09 -4.25 4.68
C GLU A 192 -7.22 -4.22 5.71
N ILE A 193 -8.35 -4.82 5.35
CA ILE A 193 -9.54 -4.93 6.22
C ILE A 193 -9.67 -6.30 6.88
N HIS A 194 -8.85 -7.27 6.45
CA HIS A 194 -8.71 -8.57 7.06
C HIS A 194 -7.31 -9.13 6.83
N SER A 195 -6.73 -9.70 7.88
CA SER A 195 -5.41 -10.32 7.87
C SER A 195 -5.48 -11.78 8.33
N GLY A 196 -4.83 -12.67 7.59
CA GLY A 196 -4.67 -14.08 7.99
C GLY A 196 -3.66 -14.29 9.13
N HIS A 197 -2.94 -13.23 9.53
CA HIS A 197 -1.94 -13.26 10.57
C HIS A 197 -2.57 -13.30 11.98
N PRO A 198 -2.25 -14.29 12.83
CA PRO A 198 -2.98 -14.55 14.08
C PRO A 198 -2.77 -13.48 15.17
N TYR A 199 -1.76 -12.64 15.04
CA TYR A 199 -1.49 -11.55 16.00
C TYR A 199 -2.11 -10.22 15.58
N VAL A 200 -2.82 -10.18 14.45
CA VAL A 200 -3.52 -8.99 13.99
C VAL A 200 -4.92 -8.97 14.57
N HIS A 201 -5.28 -7.90 15.28
CA HIS A 201 -6.60 -7.73 15.89
C HIS A 201 -7.62 -7.16 14.88
N THR A 202 -7.88 -7.89 13.79
CA THR A 202 -8.79 -7.45 12.70
C THR A 202 -10.18 -7.04 13.20
N GLU A 203 -10.77 -7.83 14.10
CA GLU A 203 -12.10 -7.56 14.67
C GLU A 203 -12.13 -6.38 15.65
N GLY A 204 -10.97 -5.83 16.03
CA GLY A 204 -10.89 -4.81 17.07
C GLY A 204 -11.26 -5.37 18.44
N ASP A 205 -11.63 -4.47 19.36
CA ASP A 205 -12.14 -4.79 20.69
C ASP A 205 -13.11 -3.70 21.19
N ALA A 206 -13.45 -3.72 22.48
CA ALA A 206 -14.37 -2.73 23.06
C ALA A 206 -13.85 -1.28 23.03
N ALA A 207 -12.54 -1.07 22.89
CA ALA A 207 -11.87 0.22 22.90
C ALA A 207 -11.32 0.62 21.52
N ARG A 208 -11.13 -0.34 20.60
CA ARG A 208 -10.50 -0.15 19.28
C ARG A 208 -11.43 -0.67 18.18
N PRO A 209 -11.72 0.13 17.15
CA PRO A 209 -12.54 -0.32 16.03
C PRO A 209 -11.89 -1.50 15.29
N SER A 210 -12.72 -2.32 14.64
CA SER A 210 -12.25 -3.29 13.66
C SER A 210 -11.60 -2.60 12.45
N HIS A 211 -10.84 -3.34 11.66
CA HIS A 211 -10.31 -2.79 10.40
C HIS A 211 -11.43 -2.38 9.43
N GLU A 212 -12.53 -3.14 9.38
CA GLU A 212 -13.70 -2.78 8.57
C GLU A 212 -14.35 -1.48 9.06
N ALA A 213 -14.46 -1.26 10.37
CA ALA A 213 -14.98 -0.01 10.93
C ALA A 213 -14.02 1.17 10.69
N LEU A 214 -12.70 0.94 10.68
CA LEU A 214 -11.72 1.95 10.25
C LEU A 214 -11.88 2.27 8.77
N TRP A 215 -12.09 1.27 7.92
CA TRP A 215 -12.34 1.44 6.50
C TRP A 215 -13.60 2.27 6.24
N ASP A 216 -14.72 1.93 6.91
CA ASP A 216 -15.97 2.69 6.84
C ASP A 216 -15.80 4.14 7.31
N THR A 217 -15.03 4.37 8.38
CA THR A 217 -14.68 5.72 8.86
C THR A 217 -13.96 6.52 7.77
N VAL A 218 -12.97 5.92 7.10
CA VAL A 218 -12.20 6.58 6.05
C VAL A 218 -13.06 6.85 4.82
N LEU A 219 -13.87 5.88 4.38
CA LEU A 219 -14.80 6.04 3.27
C LEU A 219 -15.81 7.16 3.53
N THR A 220 -16.41 7.17 4.73
CA THR A 220 -17.39 8.17 5.14
C THR A 220 -16.78 9.57 5.18
N ALA A 221 -15.59 9.71 5.76
CA ALA A 221 -14.95 11.02 5.93
C ALA A 221 -14.40 11.59 4.61
N ARG A 222 -13.87 10.75 3.71
CA ARG A 222 -13.35 11.21 2.40
C ARG A 222 -14.47 11.46 1.40
N GLY A 223 -15.58 10.71 1.50
CA GLY A 223 -16.70 10.79 0.58
C GLY A 223 -16.31 10.49 -0.87
N PHE A 224 -17.25 10.70 -1.79
CA PHE A 224 -17.07 10.36 -3.22
C PHE A 224 -15.89 11.09 -3.89
N VAL A 225 -15.59 12.32 -3.47
CA VAL A 225 -14.60 13.19 -4.13
C VAL A 225 -13.20 13.08 -3.48
N GLY A 226 -13.11 12.58 -2.25
CA GLY A 226 -11.86 12.57 -1.46
C GLY A 226 -10.89 11.43 -1.76
N GLY A 227 -11.16 10.64 -2.81
CA GLY A 227 -10.43 9.43 -3.16
C GLY A 227 -10.94 8.24 -2.35
N GLY A 228 -11.54 7.28 -3.05
CA GLY A 228 -11.92 6.00 -2.44
C GLY A 228 -10.69 5.19 -2.04
N ILE A 229 -10.85 4.34 -1.03
CA ILE A 229 -9.86 3.34 -0.62
C ILE A 229 -10.52 1.98 -0.68
N VAL A 230 -9.89 1.01 -1.34
CA VAL A 230 -10.47 -0.33 -1.53
C VAL A 230 -10.05 -1.22 -0.37
N GLY A 231 -11.01 -1.87 0.29
CA GLY A 231 -10.73 -2.88 1.30
C GLY A 231 -10.22 -4.17 0.66
N VAL A 232 -9.17 -4.76 1.23
CA VAL A 232 -8.63 -6.07 0.81
C VAL A 232 -8.49 -7.01 2.00
N ALA A 233 -8.70 -8.30 1.76
CA ALA A 233 -8.37 -9.38 2.67
C ALA A 233 -7.10 -10.07 2.19
N VAL A 234 -6.16 -10.34 3.09
CA VAL A 234 -4.85 -10.92 2.74
C VAL A 234 -4.46 -12.05 3.68
N ASP A 235 -3.53 -12.89 3.24
CA ASP A 235 -3.02 -13.98 4.08
C ASP A 235 -2.00 -13.49 5.12
N ASP A 236 -1.13 -12.56 4.73
CA ASP A 236 0.06 -12.16 5.50
C ASP A 236 0.87 -13.40 5.95
N LEU A 237 1.10 -14.27 4.96
CA LEU A 237 1.73 -15.58 5.12
C LEU A 237 3.15 -15.44 5.62
N HIS A 238 3.50 -16.22 6.64
CA HIS A 238 4.88 -16.43 7.07
C HIS A 238 5.29 -17.91 7.13
N GLN A 239 4.32 -18.83 7.20
CA GLN A 239 4.59 -20.24 7.46
C GLN A 239 3.90 -21.16 6.44
N LEU A 240 4.69 -21.84 5.61
CA LEU A 240 4.25 -23.03 4.86
C LEU A 240 4.67 -24.33 5.54
N VAL A 241 5.78 -24.33 6.28
CA VAL A 241 6.31 -25.51 6.95
C VAL A 241 5.77 -25.57 8.37
N ALA A 242 4.84 -26.50 8.60
CA ALA A 242 4.25 -26.69 9.93
C ALA A 242 5.32 -26.93 11.00
N GLY A 243 5.28 -26.16 12.09
CA GLY A 243 6.22 -26.28 13.19
C GLY A 243 7.57 -25.59 12.97
N SER A 244 7.70 -24.76 11.93
CA SER A 244 8.83 -23.83 11.78
C SER A 244 8.81 -22.74 12.86
N ASN A 245 9.91 -21.99 12.97
CA ASN A 245 10.02 -20.86 13.90
C ASN A 245 9.40 -19.56 13.36
N ALA A 246 8.87 -19.56 12.14
CA ALA A 246 8.18 -18.40 11.58
C ALA A 246 6.82 -18.20 12.28
N PRO A 247 6.26 -16.96 12.23
CA PRO A 247 4.91 -16.70 12.69
C PRO A 247 3.89 -17.70 12.13
N ALA A 248 2.94 -18.15 12.96
CA ALA A 248 1.96 -19.17 12.60
C ALA A 248 0.83 -18.64 11.68
N ALA A 249 1.21 -17.89 10.65
CA ALA A 249 0.38 -17.33 9.60
C ALA A 249 0.55 -18.18 8.34
N GLY A 250 -0.44 -19.04 8.08
CA GLY A 250 -0.47 -19.94 6.91
C GLY A 250 -1.28 -19.34 5.75
N PRO A 251 -1.22 -19.96 4.57
CA PRO A 251 -1.86 -19.42 3.37
C PRO A 251 -3.36 -19.72 3.35
N GLY A 252 -4.11 -19.03 2.49
CA GLY A 252 -5.54 -19.30 2.27
C GLY A 252 -6.46 -18.80 3.36
N ARG A 253 -6.05 -17.77 4.12
CA ARG A 253 -6.77 -17.20 5.26
C ARG A 253 -7.38 -15.83 4.97
N GLY A 254 -6.96 -15.15 3.90
CA GLY A 254 -7.60 -13.95 3.37
C GLY A 254 -8.72 -14.33 2.40
N PHE A 255 -9.97 -14.05 2.77
CA PHE A 255 -11.17 -14.23 1.94
C PHE A 255 -12.25 -13.23 2.32
#